data_AF-A0A0B5HFB6-F1
#
_entry.id   AF-A0A0B5HFB6-F1
#
_cell.length_a   1.000
_cell.length_b   1.000
_cell.length_c   1.000
_cell.angle_alpha   90.00
_cell.angle_beta   90.00
_cell.angle_gamma   90.00
#
_symmetry.space_group_name_H-M   'P 1'
#
loop_
_entity.id
_entity.type
_entity.pdbx_description
1 polymer ?
#
loop_
_entity_poly.entity_id
_entity_poly.type
_entity_poly.pdbx_seq_one_letter_code
_entity_poly.pdbx_strand_id
1 'polypeptide(L)'
;MDHVTSYQIDTGLTDAIQTGIGRLNGIPIAIGVMDFQFMGGSMGSVVGEKMTRLIEYAIKESLPLITVCASGGARMQEGSFSLMQMGKIASALNIYQRKKKLFYISILTSPTTGGVTASFGMLPNIIIAEPKAYIAFAGRRVIEQTLNLTIEDEDFQTAEYLFHHGLFDQIVPRSILKGVLRDILKLYKFH
;
A
#
# COMPACT_ATOMS: atom_id res chain seq x y z
N MET A 1 9.89 5.71 -27.76
CA MET A 1 9.04 6.26 -26.67
C MET A 1 9.72 5.95 -25.37
N ASP A 2 9.71 6.87 -24.41
CA ASP A 2 10.13 6.57 -23.04
C ASP A 2 9.20 5.49 -22.46
N HIS A 3 9.75 4.60 -21.62
CA HIS A 3 9.00 3.50 -21.00
C HIS A 3 7.79 4.02 -20.23
N VAL A 4 7.95 5.13 -19.50
CA VAL A 4 6.86 5.76 -18.74
C VAL A 4 5.70 6.15 -19.66
N THR A 5 5.99 6.77 -20.81
CA THR A 5 4.96 7.17 -21.78
C THR A 5 4.20 5.98 -22.35
N SER A 6 4.88 4.84 -22.59
CA SER A 6 4.21 3.61 -23.02
C SER A 6 3.17 3.16 -22.00
N TYR A 7 3.57 3.04 -20.73
CA TYR A 7 2.64 2.63 -19.67
C TYR A 7 1.50 3.63 -19.46
N GLN A 8 1.75 4.93 -19.64
CA GLN A 8 0.69 5.95 -19.58
C GLN A 8 -0.35 5.76 -20.69
N ILE A 9 0.08 5.41 -21.91
CA ILE A 9 -0.83 5.11 -23.02
C ILE A 9 -1.60 3.81 -22.75
N ASP A 10 -0.90 2.77 -22.32
CA ASP A 10 -1.48 1.42 -22.16
C ASP A 10 -2.49 1.36 -21.01
N THR A 11 -2.23 2.08 -19.91
CA THR A 11 -3.08 2.07 -18.71
C THR A 11 -4.02 3.26 -18.61
N GLY A 12 -3.76 4.34 -19.33
CA GLY A 12 -4.45 5.64 -19.14
C GLY A 12 -4.11 6.34 -17.82
N LEU A 13 -3.17 5.82 -17.03
CA LEU A 13 -2.77 6.38 -15.75
C LEU A 13 -1.59 7.34 -15.92
N THR A 14 -1.51 8.34 -15.05
CA THR A 14 -0.35 9.25 -15.00
C THR A 14 0.87 8.60 -14.35
N ASP A 15 0.64 7.71 -13.36
CA ASP A 15 1.64 6.91 -12.66
C ASP A 15 0.94 5.76 -11.90
N ALA A 16 1.71 4.90 -11.21
CA ALA A 16 1.31 3.68 -10.51
C ALA A 16 0.38 3.86 -9.30
N ILE A 17 -0.12 5.07 -9.04
CA ILE A 17 -1.11 5.30 -7.99
C ILE A 17 -2.15 6.33 -8.41
N GLN A 18 -3.41 6.06 -8.11
CA GLN A 18 -4.50 7.03 -8.17
C GLN A 18 -4.85 7.46 -6.75
N THR A 19 -4.96 8.77 -6.52
CA THR A 19 -5.29 9.33 -5.22
C THR A 19 -6.48 10.27 -5.35
N GLY A 20 -7.31 10.33 -4.31
CA GLY A 20 -8.48 11.19 -4.32
C GLY A 20 -9.28 11.13 -3.02
N ILE A 21 -10.38 11.87 -3.02
CA ILE A 21 -11.35 11.91 -1.92
C ILE A 21 -12.61 11.21 -2.38
N GLY A 22 -13.22 10.44 -1.49
CA GLY A 22 -14.44 9.71 -1.76
C GLY A 22 -15.33 9.62 -0.53
N ARG A 23 -16.40 8.85 -0.66
CA ARG A 23 -17.29 8.53 0.46
C ARG A 23 -17.47 7.03 0.56
N LEU A 24 -17.13 6.46 1.71
CA LEU A 24 -17.39 5.06 2.02
C LEU A 24 -18.63 5.00 2.91
N ASN A 25 -19.75 4.58 2.31
CA ASN A 25 -21.04 4.51 3.01
C ASN A 25 -21.44 5.84 3.70
N GLY A 26 -21.15 6.97 3.05
CA GLY A 26 -21.44 8.33 3.55
C GLY A 26 -20.26 9.01 4.26
N ILE A 27 -19.35 8.21 4.82
CA ILE A 27 -18.16 8.68 5.55
C ILE A 27 -17.15 9.24 4.55
N PRO A 28 -16.75 10.53 4.65
CA PRO A 28 -15.72 11.08 3.77
C PRO A 28 -14.36 10.45 4.08
N ILE A 29 -13.64 10.03 3.04
CA ILE A 29 -12.33 9.36 3.16
C ILE A 29 -11.33 9.93 2.17
N ALA A 30 -10.05 9.89 2.54
CA ALA A 30 -8.94 10.00 1.60
C ALA A 30 -8.53 8.60 1.16
N ILE A 31 -8.34 8.38 -0.14
CA ILE A 31 -8.01 7.05 -0.68
C ILE A 31 -6.89 7.10 -1.73
N GLY A 32 -5.95 6.16 -1.61
CA GLY A 32 -4.91 5.90 -2.60
C GLY A 32 -4.99 4.46 -3.10
N VAL A 33 -5.08 4.24 -4.41
CA VAL A 33 -5.16 2.91 -5.02
C VAL A 33 -3.99 2.75 -5.99
N MET A 34 -3.10 1.83 -5.68
CA MET A 34 -1.98 1.50 -6.56
C MET A 34 -2.46 0.61 -7.72
N ASP A 35 -1.80 0.74 -8.87
CA ASP A 35 -2.07 -0.09 -10.04
C ASP A 35 -0.80 -0.83 -10.47
N PHE A 36 -0.83 -2.15 -10.36
CA PHE A 36 0.29 -3.01 -10.71
C PHE A 36 0.58 -3.02 -12.22
N GLN A 37 -0.41 -2.72 -13.06
CA GLN A 37 -0.22 -2.69 -14.52
C GLN A 37 0.73 -1.56 -14.94
N PHE A 38 0.81 -0.49 -14.16
CA PHE A 38 1.76 0.60 -14.41
C PHE A 38 3.13 0.25 -13.82
N MET A 39 4.06 -0.22 -14.66
CA MET A 39 5.44 -0.52 -14.26
C MET A 39 5.55 -1.39 -13.00
N GLY A 40 4.68 -2.41 -12.86
CA GLY A 40 4.66 -3.30 -11.70
C GLY A 40 4.23 -2.59 -10.41
N GLY A 41 3.47 -1.50 -10.49
CA GLY A 41 3.08 -0.71 -9.33
C GLY A 41 4.27 -0.07 -8.61
N SER A 42 5.41 0.09 -9.30
CA SER A 42 6.65 0.51 -8.66
C SER A 42 6.56 1.94 -8.11
N MET A 43 7.01 2.13 -6.86
CA MET A 43 7.02 3.43 -6.22
C MET A 43 8.20 4.28 -6.69
N GLY A 44 7.92 5.28 -7.53
CA GLY A 44 8.82 6.37 -7.88
C GLY A 44 8.41 7.71 -7.25
N SER A 45 9.04 8.79 -7.68
CA SER A 45 8.85 10.15 -7.15
C SER A 45 7.40 10.63 -7.24
N VAL A 46 6.70 10.29 -8.32
CA VAL A 46 5.30 10.67 -8.51
C VAL A 46 4.39 9.93 -7.53
N VAL A 47 4.58 8.62 -7.34
CA VAL A 47 3.84 7.85 -6.31
C VAL A 47 4.08 8.46 -4.93
N GLY A 48 5.33 8.75 -4.60
CA GLY A 48 5.70 9.37 -3.33
C GLY A 48 5.08 10.75 -3.11
N GLU A 49 5.08 11.62 -4.12
CA GLU A 49 4.44 12.93 -4.06
C GLU A 49 2.91 12.82 -3.96
N LYS A 50 2.26 11.98 -4.77
CA LYS A 50 0.80 11.82 -4.74
C LYS A 50 0.32 11.27 -3.39
N MET A 51 1.05 10.31 -2.82
CA MET A 51 0.78 9.81 -1.46
C MET A 51 0.97 10.87 -0.40
N THR A 52 2.07 11.62 -0.46
CA THR A 52 2.36 12.68 0.52
C THR A 52 1.28 13.76 0.49
N ARG A 53 0.89 14.23 -0.70
CA ARG A 53 -0.21 15.21 -0.87
C ARG A 53 -1.55 14.69 -0.37
N LEU A 54 -1.85 13.41 -0.61
CA LEU A 54 -3.07 12.79 -0.10
C LEU A 54 -3.08 12.79 1.44
N ILE A 55 -1.96 12.44 2.08
CA ILE A 55 -1.82 12.45 3.53
C ILE A 55 -1.95 13.86 4.08
N GLU A 56 -1.27 14.85 3.49
CA GLU A 56 -1.35 16.25 3.91
C GLU A 56 -2.76 16.82 3.76
N TYR A 57 -3.45 16.47 2.67
CA TYR A 57 -4.85 16.83 2.49
C TYR A 57 -5.73 16.17 3.56
N ALA A 58 -5.53 14.88 3.84
CA ALA A 58 -6.24 14.16 4.87
C ALA A 58 -5.97 14.75 6.28
N ILE A 59 -4.77 15.27 6.54
CA ILE A 59 -4.45 16.04 7.76
C ILE A 59 -5.30 17.29 7.84
N LYS A 60 -5.34 18.07 6.75
CA LYS A 60 -6.04 19.36 6.71
C LYS A 60 -7.55 19.19 6.92
N GLU A 61 -8.14 18.23 6.22
CA GLU A 61 -9.58 17.97 6.24
C GLU A 61 -9.98 16.95 7.33
N SER A 62 -9.02 16.49 8.14
CA SER A 62 -9.22 15.49 9.22
C SER A 62 -9.92 14.21 8.75
N LEU A 63 -9.54 13.71 7.57
CA LEU A 63 -10.13 12.52 6.96
C LEU A 63 -9.39 11.25 7.36
N PRO A 64 -10.11 10.11 7.56
CA PRO A 64 -9.48 8.81 7.61
C PRO A 64 -8.85 8.48 6.24
N LEU A 65 -7.72 7.79 6.27
CA LEU A 65 -6.93 7.42 5.10
C LEU A 65 -7.09 5.92 4.82
N ILE A 66 -7.27 5.55 3.56
CA ILE A 66 -7.25 4.16 3.11
C ILE A 66 -6.28 4.03 1.95
N THR A 67 -5.44 3.01 1.95
CA THR A 67 -4.62 2.65 0.80
C THR A 67 -4.92 1.24 0.32
N VAL A 68 -4.85 1.04 -0.99
CA VAL A 68 -4.84 -0.29 -1.62
C VAL A 68 -3.47 -0.45 -2.29
N CYS A 69 -2.64 -1.30 -1.70
CA CYS A 69 -1.26 -1.52 -2.11
C CYS A 69 -1.18 -2.66 -3.13
N ALA A 70 -0.49 -2.39 -4.23
CA ALA A 70 -0.15 -3.35 -5.27
C ALA A 70 1.18 -2.88 -5.90
N SER A 71 2.29 -3.54 -5.57
CA SER A 71 3.63 -3.08 -5.97
C SER A 71 4.64 -4.22 -5.99
N GLY A 72 5.53 -4.17 -6.96
CA GLY A 72 6.77 -4.95 -7.04
C GLY A 72 7.95 -4.31 -6.32
N GLY A 73 7.79 -3.14 -5.70
CA GLY A 73 8.82 -2.45 -4.93
C GLY A 73 9.11 -1.02 -5.39
N ALA A 74 10.36 -0.58 -5.18
CA ALA A 74 10.82 0.75 -5.57
C ALA A 74 11.09 0.83 -7.09
N ARG A 75 10.85 1.99 -7.70
CA ARG A 75 11.14 2.19 -9.13
C ARG A 75 12.64 2.37 -9.35
N MET A 76 13.31 1.30 -9.74
CA MET A 76 14.77 1.28 -9.89
C MET A 76 15.30 2.33 -10.89
N GLN A 77 14.50 2.70 -11.89
CA GLN A 77 14.85 3.70 -12.90
C GLN A 77 15.11 5.09 -12.30
N GLU A 78 14.51 5.40 -11.14
CA GLU A 78 14.74 6.67 -10.44
C GLU A 78 15.77 6.52 -9.29
N GLY A 79 16.36 5.34 -9.11
CA GLY A 79 17.43 5.09 -8.15
C GLY A 79 17.12 5.52 -6.71
N SER A 80 17.99 6.36 -6.14
CA SER A 80 17.86 6.84 -4.77
C SER A 80 16.60 7.68 -4.54
N PHE A 81 16.05 8.33 -5.57
CA PHE A 81 14.80 9.09 -5.43
C PHE A 81 13.64 8.18 -5.03
N SER A 82 13.55 6.97 -5.59
CA SER A 82 12.53 5.99 -5.21
C SER A 82 12.67 5.53 -3.75
N LEU A 83 13.91 5.30 -3.30
CA LEU A 83 14.18 4.95 -1.90
C LEU A 83 13.74 6.06 -0.94
N MET A 84 14.04 7.32 -1.27
CA MET A 84 13.69 8.47 -0.43
C MET A 84 12.17 8.68 -0.29
N GLN A 85 11.36 8.16 -1.23
CA GLN A 85 9.90 8.23 -1.09
C GLN A 85 9.40 7.45 0.14
N MET A 86 10.08 6.38 0.55
CA MET A 86 9.74 5.65 1.78
C MET A 86 9.79 6.58 3.00
N GLY A 87 10.92 7.28 3.17
CA GLY A 87 11.11 8.21 4.28
C GLY A 87 10.17 9.42 4.22
N LYS A 88 9.93 9.95 3.02
CA LYS A 88 9.00 11.06 2.80
C LYS A 88 7.58 10.71 3.25
N ILE A 89 7.03 9.60 2.76
CA ILE A 89 5.68 9.16 3.11
C ILE A 89 5.61 8.81 4.61
N ALA A 90 6.62 8.11 5.14
CA ALA A 90 6.67 7.76 6.56
C ALA A 90 6.66 9.00 7.48
N SER A 91 7.38 10.06 7.09
CA SER A 91 7.39 11.33 7.82
C SER A 91 6.00 11.99 7.84
N ALA A 92 5.32 12.04 6.68
CA ALA A 92 3.97 12.56 6.58
C ALA A 92 2.98 11.73 7.42
N LEU A 93 3.06 10.39 7.34
CA LEU A 93 2.25 9.47 8.15
C LEU A 93 2.50 9.62 9.65
N ASN A 94 3.74 9.90 10.06
CA ASN A 94 4.06 10.15 11.46
C ASN A 94 3.33 11.39 11.99
N ILE A 95 3.26 12.47 11.20
CA ILE A 95 2.46 13.66 11.55
C ILE A 95 0.97 13.30 11.60
N TYR A 96 0.46 12.61 10.58
CA TYR A 96 -0.93 12.17 10.47
C TYR A 96 -1.39 11.36 11.70
N GLN A 97 -0.63 10.33 12.09
CA GLN A 97 -1.01 9.43 13.18
C GLN A 97 -0.62 9.97 14.56
N ARG A 98 0.60 10.49 14.75
CA ARG A 98 1.08 10.87 16.10
C ARG A 98 0.61 12.27 16.52
N LYS A 99 0.65 13.24 15.62
CA LYS A 99 0.30 14.63 15.95
C LYS A 99 -1.20 14.89 15.79
N LYS A 100 -1.82 14.35 14.74
CA LYS A 100 -3.24 14.57 14.43
C LYS A 100 -4.16 13.47 14.92
N LYS A 101 -3.61 12.31 15.31
CA LYS A 101 -4.37 11.15 15.82
C LYS A 101 -5.45 10.69 14.84
N LEU A 102 -5.16 10.81 13.53
CA LEU A 102 -6.06 10.36 12.47
C LEU A 102 -5.81 8.89 12.13
N PHE A 103 -6.83 8.26 11.54
CA PHE A 103 -6.89 6.82 11.38
C PHE A 103 -6.56 6.37 9.95
N TYR A 104 -5.62 5.44 9.84
CA TYR A 104 -5.10 4.93 8.57
C TYR A 104 -5.29 3.41 8.48
N ILE A 105 -5.86 2.94 7.36
CA ILE A 105 -5.96 1.52 6.98
C ILE A 105 -5.13 1.28 5.71
N SER A 106 -4.30 0.23 5.67
CA SER A 106 -3.82 -0.32 4.39
C SER A 106 -4.51 -1.63 4.05
N ILE A 107 -4.72 -1.83 2.76
CA ILE A 107 -5.21 -3.06 2.16
C ILE A 107 -4.09 -3.58 1.25
N LEU A 108 -3.52 -4.72 1.61
CA LEU A 108 -2.44 -5.35 0.87
C LEU A 108 -3.05 -6.33 -0.13
N THR A 109 -2.81 -6.06 -1.40
CA THR A 109 -3.23 -6.94 -2.51
C THR A 109 -2.02 -7.62 -3.13
N SER A 110 -2.27 -8.58 -4.02
CA SER A 110 -1.19 -9.33 -4.67
C SER A 110 -0.68 -8.63 -5.93
N PRO A 111 0.63 -8.40 -6.09
CA PRO A 111 1.68 -8.51 -5.08
C PRO A 111 1.85 -7.18 -4.30
N THR A 112 2.32 -7.24 -3.05
CA THR A 112 2.80 -6.05 -2.31
C THR A 112 4.19 -6.32 -1.77
N THR A 113 5.22 -5.79 -2.44
CA THR A 113 6.61 -6.09 -2.12
C THR A 113 7.53 -4.88 -1.90
N GLY A 114 8.71 -5.15 -1.35
CA GLY A 114 9.85 -4.23 -1.33
C GLY A 114 9.57 -2.95 -0.56
N GLY A 115 9.86 -1.81 -1.20
CA GLY A 115 9.76 -0.49 -0.57
C GLY A 115 8.36 -0.11 -0.10
N VAL A 116 7.30 -0.61 -0.73
CA VAL A 116 5.91 -0.33 -0.30
C VAL A 116 5.60 -1.08 0.99
N THR A 117 5.93 -2.38 1.04
CA THR A 117 5.78 -3.20 2.25
C THR A 117 6.68 -2.68 3.38
N ALA A 118 7.90 -2.23 3.08
CA ALA A 118 8.79 -1.62 4.06
C ALA A 118 8.46 -0.15 4.41
N SER A 119 7.34 0.39 3.94
CA SER A 119 6.92 1.76 4.26
C SER A 119 5.42 1.87 4.49
N PHE A 120 4.71 2.68 3.72
CA PHE A 120 3.31 3.02 3.99
C PHE A 120 2.36 1.84 3.96
N GLY A 121 2.73 0.71 3.35
CA GLY A 121 1.97 -0.52 3.45
C GLY A 121 1.86 -1.03 4.89
N MET A 122 2.94 -1.01 5.68
CA MET A 122 3.02 -1.60 7.04
C MET A 122 3.02 -0.57 8.18
N LEU A 123 2.91 0.72 7.87
CA LEU A 123 2.76 1.80 8.87
C LEU A 123 1.33 2.19 9.32
N PRO A 124 0.20 1.64 8.81
CA PRO A 124 -1.14 2.01 9.27
C PRO A 124 -1.50 1.56 10.69
N ASN A 125 -2.68 1.99 11.14
CA ASN A 125 -3.31 1.52 12.37
C ASN A 125 -3.91 0.11 12.23
N ILE A 126 -4.45 -0.19 11.05
CA ILE A 126 -4.96 -1.52 10.70
C ILE A 126 -4.43 -1.91 9.32
N ILE A 127 -3.92 -3.13 9.23
CA ILE A 127 -3.40 -3.75 8.02
C ILE A 127 -4.32 -4.92 7.67
N ILE A 128 -4.97 -4.82 6.52
CA ILE A 128 -5.84 -5.86 5.96
C ILE A 128 -5.11 -6.48 4.77
N ALA A 129 -5.08 -7.81 4.70
CA ALA A 129 -4.61 -8.52 3.50
C ALA A 129 -5.80 -9.16 2.76
N GLU A 130 -5.70 -9.23 1.43
CA GLU A 130 -6.61 -10.10 0.67
C GLU A 130 -6.16 -11.57 0.73
N PRO A 131 -7.09 -12.54 0.65
CA PRO A 131 -6.74 -13.96 0.65
C PRO A 131 -5.71 -14.29 -0.44
N LYS A 132 -4.73 -15.14 -0.10
CA LYS A 132 -3.66 -15.57 -1.00
C LYS A 132 -2.80 -14.45 -1.58
N ALA A 133 -2.85 -13.24 -1.03
CA ALA A 133 -2.02 -12.14 -1.51
C ALA A 133 -0.54 -12.42 -1.25
N TYR A 134 0.31 -12.22 -2.25
CA TYR A 134 1.76 -12.36 -2.10
C TYR A 134 2.34 -11.06 -1.55
N ILE A 135 2.88 -11.11 -0.33
CA ILE A 135 3.38 -9.94 0.40
C ILE A 135 4.79 -10.23 0.89
N ALA A 136 5.76 -9.37 0.55
CA ALA A 136 7.17 -9.69 0.82
C ALA A 136 8.04 -8.45 0.98
N PHE A 137 9.02 -8.45 1.87
CA PHE A 137 10.09 -7.43 1.77
C PHE A 137 11.04 -7.78 0.61
N ALA A 138 11.70 -8.94 0.70
CA ALA A 138 12.51 -9.51 -0.35
C ALA A 138 11.76 -10.67 -1.01
N GLY A 139 11.83 -10.79 -2.33
CA GLY A 139 11.14 -11.88 -3.04
C GLY A 139 11.77 -13.25 -2.78
N ARG A 140 10.96 -14.32 -2.84
CA ARG A 140 11.37 -15.73 -2.64
C ARG A 140 12.72 -16.07 -3.28
N ARG A 141 12.88 -15.78 -4.57
CA ARG A 141 14.13 -16.03 -5.33
C ARG A 141 15.37 -15.40 -4.69
N VAL A 142 15.27 -14.17 -4.19
CA VAL A 142 16.40 -13.46 -3.58
C VAL A 142 16.79 -14.13 -2.26
N ILE A 143 15.80 -14.59 -1.51
CA ILE A 143 16.01 -15.28 -0.23
C ILE A 143 16.69 -16.63 -0.46
N GLU A 144 16.18 -17.45 -1.38
CA GLU A 144 16.74 -18.76 -1.73
C GLU A 144 18.20 -18.65 -2.20
N GLN A 145 18.49 -17.68 -3.07
CA GLN A 145 19.85 -17.44 -3.55
C GLN A 145 20.81 -16.98 -2.45
N THR A 146 20.33 -16.14 -1.52
CA THR A 146 21.16 -15.59 -0.44
C THR A 146 21.47 -16.65 0.62
N LEU A 147 20.49 -17.49 0.94
CA LEU A 147 20.60 -18.51 1.97
C LEU A 147 21.07 -19.88 1.44
N ASN A 148 21.19 -20.01 0.12
CA ASN A 148 21.53 -21.24 -0.58
C ASN A 148 20.66 -22.43 -0.15
N LEU A 149 19.35 -22.19 -0.06
CA LEU A 149 18.33 -23.18 0.31
C LEU A 149 17.11 -23.05 -0.61
N THR A 150 16.32 -24.12 -0.68
CA THR A 150 15.02 -24.12 -1.35
C THR A 150 13.95 -23.96 -0.28
N ILE A 151 13.04 -23.00 -0.49
CA ILE A 151 11.88 -22.87 0.38
C ILE A 151 10.88 -23.94 -0.08
N GLU A 152 10.54 -24.88 0.79
CA GLU A 152 9.63 -25.99 0.45
C GLU A 152 8.16 -25.60 0.63
N ASP A 153 7.88 -24.65 1.53
CA ASP A 153 6.53 -24.17 1.78
C ASP A 153 6.00 -23.37 0.57
N GLU A 154 4.95 -23.87 -0.07
CA GLU A 154 4.29 -23.20 -1.19
C GLU A 154 3.55 -21.94 -0.72
N ASP A 155 3.10 -21.90 0.54
CA ASP A 155 2.39 -20.78 1.14
C ASP A 155 3.34 -19.69 1.66
N PHE A 156 4.66 -19.88 1.58
CA PHE A 156 5.63 -18.86 2.01
C PHE A 156 5.33 -17.50 1.36
N GLN A 157 5.24 -16.46 2.20
CA GLN A 157 4.89 -15.07 1.81
C GLN A 157 3.46 -14.86 1.29
N THR A 158 2.56 -15.83 1.46
CA THR A 158 1.12 -15.61 1.30
C THR A 158 0.53 -14.84 2.48
N ALA A 159 -0.65 -14.26 2.29
CA ALA A 159 -1.38 -13.56 3.34
C ALA A 159 -1.64 -14.46 4.56
N GLU A 160 -2.02 -15.72 4.32
CA GLU A 160 -2.29 -16.73 5.32
C GLU A 160 -1.04 -17.07 6.14
N TYR A 161 0.08 -17.34 5.46
CA TYR A 161 1.36 -17.60 6.11
C TYR A 161 1.78 -16.44 7.02
N LEU A 162 1.72 -15.20 6.50
CA LEU A 162 2.17 -14.02 7.25
C LEU A 162 1.19 -13.62 8.37
N PHE A 163 -0.10 -13.89 8.20
CA PHE A 163 -1.09 -13.70 9.26
C PHE A 163 -0.82 -14.62 10.46
N HIS A 164 -0.44 -15.89 10.21
CA HIS A 164 0.00 -16.80 11.27
C HIS A 164 1.24 -16.29 12.03
N HIS A 165 2.06 -15.45 11.40
CA HIS A 165 3.22 -14.80 12.01
C HIS A 165 2.91 -13.42 12.62
N GLY A 166 1.64 -13.00 12.65
CA GLY A 166 1.20 -11.77 13.29
C GLY A 166 1.51 -10.48 12.53
N LEU A 167 1.70 -10.54 11.21
CA LEU A 167 2.01 -9.35 10.42
C LEU A 167 0.79 -8.48 10.08
N PHE A 168 -0.43 -9.05 10.08
CA PHE A 168 -1.64 -8.35 9.65
C PHE A 168 -2.77 -8.53 10.67
N ASP A 169 -3.71 -7.59 10.69
CA ASP A 169 -4.85 -7.62 11.61
C ASP A 169 -5.97 -8.55 11.12
N GLN A 170 -6.22 -8.58 9.79
CA GLN A 170 -7.28 -9.41 9.20
C GLN A 170 -6.94 -9.83 7.76
N ILE A 171 -7.43 -11.01 7.37
CA ILE A 171 -7.54 -11.43 5.97
C ILE A 171 -9.00 -11.30 5.55
N VAL A 172 -9.28 -10.48 4.53
CA VAL A 172 -10.65 -10.12 4.16
C VAL A 172 -10.87 -10.32 2.65
N PRO A 173 -11.80 -11.20 2.24
CA PRO A 173 -12.19 -11.33 0.84
C PRO A 173 -12.77 -10.03 0.27
N ARG A 174 -12.41 -9.71 -0.98
CA ARG A 174 -12.80 -8.48 -1.68
C ARG A 174 -14.32 -8.22 -1.69
N SER A 175 -15.12 -9.28 -1.78
CA SER A 175 -16.60 -9.20 -1.83
C SER A 175 -17.22 -8.57 -0.58
N ILE A 176 -16.60 -8.75 0.59
CA ILE A 176 -17.09 -8.22 1.87
C ILE A 176 -16.27 -7.04 2.39
N LEU A 177 -15.11 -6.75 1.78
CA LEU A 177 -14.15 -5.74 2.21
C LEU A 177 -14.80 -4.37 2.48
N LYS A 178 -15.69 -3.91 1.59
CA LYS A 178 -16.39 -2.63 1.77
C LYS A 178 -17.21 -2.58 3.08
N GLY A 179 -17.86 -3.69 3.44
CA GLY A 179 -18.63 -3.80 4.68
C GLY A 179 -17.70 -3.77 5.91
N VAL A 180 -16.60 -4.51 5.85
CA VAL A 180 -15.59 -4.53 6.92
C VAL A 180 -14.97 -3.15 7.14
N LEU A 181 -14.58 -2.45 6.07
CA LEU A 181 -14.04 -1.09 6.15
C LEU A 181 -15.04 -0.12 6.79
N ARG A 182 -16.34 -0.21 6.44
CA ARG A 182 -17.40 0.59 7.07
C ARG A 182 -17.45 0.34 8.57
N ASP A 183 -17.44 -0.92 8.98
CA ASP A 183 -17.60 -1.31 10.39
C ASP A 183 -16.39 -0.88 11.22
N ILE A 184 -15.18 -1.02 10.67
CA ILE A 184 -13.95 -0.48 11.25
C ILE A 184 -14.05 1.05 11.40
N LEU A 185 -14.39 1.79 10.35
CA LEU A 185 -14.47 3.26 10.44
C LEU A 185 -15.50 3.72 11.48
N LYS A 186 -16.66 3.05 11.56
CA LYS A 186 -17.66 3.33 12.59
C LYS A 186 -17.16 3.03 14.00
N LEU A 187 -16.40 1.95 14.20
CA LEU A 187 -15.79 1.62 15.49
C LEU A 187 -14.86 2.74 15.98
N TYR A 188 -14.12 3.35 15.04
CA TYR A 188 -13.25 4.52 15.30
C TYR A 188 -14.00 5.86 15.29
N LYS A 189 -15.34 5.84 15.38
CA LYS A 189 -16.23 7.01 15.49
C LYS A 189 -16.23 7.94 14.28
N PHE A 190 -15.92 7.44 13.09
CA PHE A 190 -16.19 8.15 11.84
C PHE A 190 -17.64 7.90 11.39
N HIS A 191 -18.34 8.97 10.99
CA HIS A 191 -19.76 8.98 10.62
C HIS A 191 -19.99 9.66 9.27
#